data_AF-A0A7K4H8W6-F1
#
_entry.id   AF-A0A7K4H8W6-F1
#
_cell.length_a   1.000
_cell.length_b   1.000
_cell.length_c   1.000
_cell.angle_alpha   90.00
_cell.angle_beta   90.00
_cell.angle_gamma   90.00
#
_symmetry.space_group_name_H-M   'P 1'
#
loop_
_entity.id
_entity.type
_entity.pdbx_description
1 polymer ?
#
loop_
_entity_poly.entity_id
_entity_poly.type
_entity_poly.pdbx_seq_one_letter_code
_entity_poly.pdbx_strand_id
1 'polypeptide(L)' 'MRQKQGLEYEGLDGVEGLGAIKRVGGKTIAESEETCILYVMPKFATEKGFANLFLPNFTIAKNIVEFANQKKIPL' A
#
# COMPACT_ATOMS: atom_id res chain seq x y z
N MET A 1 24.57 13.69 20.94
CA MET A 1 23.21 13.91 20.40
C MET A 1 22.73 12.60 19.78
N ARG A 2 21.56 12.11 20.21
CA ARG A 2 21.05 10.75 19.95
C ARG A 2 20.63 10.55 18.49
N GLN A 3 20.83 9.30 18.04
CA GLN A 3 20.58 8.71 16.73
C GLN A 3 19.21 9.08 16.12
N LYS A 4 19.19 9.51 14.85
CA LYS A 4 17.99 9.63 13.99
C LYS A 4 18.05 8.65 12.81
N GLN A 5 18.51 7.42 13.03
CA GLN A 5 18.80 6.48 11.92
C GLN A 5 17.98 5.18 11.97
N GLY A 6 16.88 5.17 12.74
CA GLY A 6 16.02 3.98 12.91
C GLY A 6 14.65 4.07 12.22
N LEU A 7 14.16 5.27 11.86
CA LEU A 7 12.78 5.45 11.38
C LEU A 7 12.64 5.49 9.85
N GLU A 8 13.74 5.46 9.09
CA GLU A 8 13.71 5.50 7.61
C GLU A 8 13.50 4.12 6.97
N TYR A 9 13.51 3.02 7.76
CA TYR A 9 13.58 1.65 7.24
C TYR A 9 12.51 0.68 7.78
N GLU A 10 11.66 1.08 8.72
CA GLU A 10 10.61 0.20 9.27
C GLU A 10 9.44 0.05 8.27
N GLY A 11 9.09 -1.19 7.92
CA GLY A 11 7.92 -1.51 7.07
C GLY A 11 8.20 -1.73 5.57
N LEU A 12 9.46 -1.92 5.17
CA LEU A 12 9.79 -2.27 3.77
C LEU A 12 9.30 -3.67 3.36
N ASP A 13 9.09 -4.57 4.31
CA ASP A 13 8.53 -5.90 4.05
C ASP A 13 7.12 -5.82 3.44
N GLY A 14 6.27 -4.94 3.95
CA GLY A 14 4.94 -4.64 3.40
C GLY A 14 5.03 -4.03 2.00
N VAL A 15 6.02 -3.17 1.74
CA VAL A 15 6.26 -2.58 0.42
C VAL A 15 6.64 -3.66 -0.60
N GLU A 16 7.59 -4.54 -0.25
CA GLU A 16 7.99 -5.65 -1.13
C GLU A 16 6.85 -6.67 -1.35
N GLY A 17 6.03 -6.91 -0.32
CA GLY A 17 4.81 -7.70 -0.42
C GLY A 17 3.79 -7.12 -1.40
N LEU A 18 3.54 -5.80 -1.33
CA LEU A 18 2.75 -5.09 -2.34
C LEU A 18 3.32 -5.29 -3.74
N GLY A 19 4.65 -5.15 -3.89
CA GLY A 19 5.34 -5.39 -5.15
C GLY A 19 5.11 -6.80 -5.70
N ALA A 20 5.14 -7.82 -4.84
CA ALA A 20 4.87 -9.21 -5.21
C ALA A 20 3.43 -9.41 -5.71
N ILE A 21 2.44 -8.84 -5.02
CA ILE A 21 1.03 -8.87 -5.43
C ILE A 21 0.85 -8.19 -6.78
N LYS A 22 1.44 -7.01 -6.97
CA LYS A 22 1.34 -6.26 -8.23
C LYS A 22 1.94 -7.02 -9.41
N ARG A 23 3.10 -7.68 -9.22
CA ARG A 23 3.76 -8.44 -10.29
C ARG A 23 2.92 -9.58 -10.86
N VAL A 24 2.03 -10.17 -10.06
CA VAL A 24 1.11 -11.22 -10.51
C VAL A 24 -0.25 -10.67 -10.98
N GLY A 25 -0.36 -9.36 -11.19
CA GLY A 25 -1.59 -8.70 -11.64
C GLY A 25 -2.62 -8.42 -10.54
N GLY A 26 -2.25 -8.60 -9.27
CA GLY A 26 -3.10 -8.27 -8.14
C GLY A 26 -3.33 -6.77 -7.96
N LYS A 27 -4.45 -6.41 -7.33
CA LYS A 27 -4.74 -5.01 -6.97
C LYS A 27 -3.97 -4.64 -5.70
N THR A 28 -3.35 -3.46 -5.69
CA THR A 28 -2.60 -2.95 -4.55
C THR A 28 -3.11 -1.57 -4.14
N ILE A 29 -3.24 -1.38 -2.84
CA ILE A 29 -3.75 -0.17 -2.20
C ILE A 29 -2.72 0.31 -1.18
N ALA A 30 -2.45 1.61 -1.15
CA ALA A 30 -1.74 2.28 -0.07
C ALA A 30 -2.66 3.34 0.57
N GLU A 31 -2.46 3.61 1.86
CA GLU A 31 -3.20 4.67 2.57
C GLU A 31 -2.81 6.05 2.04
N SER A 32 -3.79 6.95 1.85
CA SER A 32 -3.53 8.31 1.41
C SER A 32 -2.88 9.16 2.50
N GLU A 33 -2.08 10.14 2.09
CA GLU A 33 -1.39 11.06 2.98
C GLU A 33 -2.35 11.82 3.92
N GLU A 34 -3.59 12.06 3.50
CA GLU A 34 -4.57 12.84 4.27
C GLU A 34 -5.01 12.14 5.57
N THR A 35 -4.92 10.81 5.63
CA THR A 35 -5.33 10.00 6.78
C THR A 35 -4.19 9.25 7.44
N CYS A 36 -3.04 9.15 6.76
CA CYS A 36 -1.88 8.45 7.26
C CYS A 36 -1.15 9.30 8.32
N ILE A 37 -1.11 8.82 9.56
CA ILE A 37 -0.39 9.50 10.65
C ILE A 37 1.12 9.55 10.36
N LEU A 38 1.65 8.50 9.73
CA LEU A 38 3.07 8.39 9.35
C LEU A 38 3.18 7.92 7.89
N TYR A 39 3.28 8.87 6.97
CA TYR A 39 3.33 8.63 5.54
C TYR A 39 4.72 8.16 5.05
N VAL A 40 5.24 7.08 5.64
CA VAL A 40 6.54 6.48 5.30
C VAL A 40 6.35 5.28 4.35
N MET A 41 5.70 4.21 4.80
CA MET A 41 5.46 3.03 3.96
C MET A 41 4.62 3.34 2.71
N PRO A 42 3.51 4.10 2.79
CA PRO A 42 2.75 4.45 1.60
C PRO A 42 3.57 5.26 0.58
N LYS A 43 4.41 6.18 1.06
CA LYS A 43 5.33 6.95 0.20
C LYS A 43 6.30 6.03 -0.53
N PHE A 44 6.94 5.08 0.14
CA PHE A 44 7.84 4.13 -0.51
C PHE A 44 7.12 3.21 -1.51
N ALA A 45 5.90 2.77 -1.19
CA ALA A 45 5.08 2.01 -2.13
C ALA A 45 4.73 2.82 -3.39
N THR A 46 4.50 4.14 -3.25
CA THR A 46 4.30 5.06 -4.38
C THR A 46 5.57 5.22 -5.22
N GLU A 47 6.70 5.53 -4.58
CA GLU A 47 7.97 5.78 -5.26
C GLU A 47 8.48 4.55 -6.02
N LYS A 48 8.29 3.35 -5.46
CA LYS A 48 8.59 2.08 -6.15
C LYS A 48 7.54 1.68 -7.18
N GLY A 49 6.42 2.40 -7.25
CA GLY A 49 5.29 2.06 -8.10
C GLY A 49 4.67 0.71 -7.74
N PHE A 50 4.65 0.32 -6.47
CA PHE A 50 4.06 -0.93 -6.00
C PHE A 50 2.59 -0.77 -5.59
N ALA A 51 2.13 0.45 -5.32
CA ALA A 51 0.71 0.80 -5.13
C ALA A 51 0.16 1.57 -6.34
N ASN A 52 -1.10 1.32 -6.70
CA ASN A 52 -1.81 2.03 -7.78
C ASN A 52 -3.06 2.78 -7.30
N LEU A 53 -3.54 2.46 -6.11
CA LEU A 53 -4.69 3.10 -5.49
C LEU A 53 -4.23 3.71 -4.16
N PHE A 54 -4.51 5.00 -4.00
CA PHE A 54 -4.19 5.77 -2.79
C PHE A 54 -5.51 6.22 -2.19
N LEU A 55 -5.86 5.65 -1.04
CA LEU A 55 -7.20 5.77 -0.49
C LEU A 55 -7.15 6.24 0.97
N PRO A 56 -8.03 7.16 1.38
CA PRO A 56 -8.19 7.47 2.79
C PRO A 56 -8.57 6.23 3.58
N ASN A 57 -8.03 6.12 4.80
CA ASN A 57 -8.16 4.97 5.71
C ASN A 57 -9.60 4.41 5.76
N PHE A 58 -10.57 5.30 5.96
CA PHE A 58 -11.99 4.97 6.13
C PHE A 58 -12.66 4.40 4.85
N THR A 59 -12.03 4.50 3.69
CA THR A 59 -12.52 3.94 2.42
C THR A 59 -11.87 2.62 2.03
N ILE A 60 -10.71 2.28 2.63
CA ILE A 60 -9.92 1.09 2.27
C ILE A 60 -10.74 -0.19 2.45
N ALA A 61 -11.38 -0.37 3.60
CA ALA A 61 -12.15 -1.59 3.90
C ALA A 61 -13.26 -1.84 2.87
N LYS A 62 -13.99 -0.79 2.49
CA LYS A 62 -15.04 -0.86 1.46
C LYS A 62 -14.44 -1.33 0.11
N ASN A 63 -13.32 -0.74 -0.32
CA ASN A 63 -12.68 -1.08 -1.58
C ASN A 63 -12.16 -2.52 -1.60
N ILE A 64 -11.62 -3.03 -0.48
CA ILE A 64 -11.19 -4.43 -0.37
C ILE A 64 -12.37 -5.37 -0.62
N VAL A 65 -13.51 -5.13 0.04
CA VAL A 65 -14.73 -5.94 -0.13
C VAL A 65 -15.25 -5.88 -1.57
N GLU A 66 -15.26 -4.69 -2.18
CA GLU A 66 -15.66 -4.53 -3.58
C GLU A 66 -14.74 -5.32 -4.52
N PHE A 67 -13.42 -5.27 -4.32
CA PHE A 67 -12.47 -6.04 -5.13
C PHE A 67 -12.61 -7.55 -4.96
N ALA A 68 -12.84 -8.02 -3.72
CA ALA A 68 -13.07 -9.44 -3.45
C ALA A 68 -14.37 -9.96 -4.08
N ASN A 69 -15.39 -9.10 -4.18
CA ASN A 69 -16.71 -9.46 -4.73
C ASN A 69 -16.82 -9.33 -6.26
N GLN A 70 -15.82 -8.76 -6.95
CA GLN A 70 -15.85 -8.62 -8.41
C GLN A 70 -15.80 -10.00 -9.08
N LYS A 71 -16.95 -10.46 -9.61
CA LYS A 71 -17.04 -11.64 -10.49
C LYS A 71 -16.46 -11.34 -11.87
N LYS A 72 -15.14 -11.41 -12.04
CA LYS A 72 -14.49 -11.76 -13.33
C LYS A 72 -13.09 -12.35 -13.08
N ILE A 73 -12.94 -13.65 -13.32
CA ILE A 73 -11.70 -14.24 -13.84
C ILE A 73 -12.09 -15.12 -15.05
N PRO A 74 -12.16 -14.59 -16.28
CA PRO A 74 -11.71 -15.36 -17.42
C PRO A 74 -10.18 -15.25 -17.47
N LEU A 75 -9.52 -16.40 -17.32
CA LEU A 75 -8.11 -16.58 -17.72
C LEU A 75 -7.97 -16.32 -19.23
#